data_AF-T0SIV6-F1
#
_entry.id   AF-T0SIV6-F1
#
_cell.length_a   1.000
_cell.length_b   1.000
_cell.length_c   1.000
_cell.angle_alpha   90.00
_cell.angle_beta   90.00
_cell.angle_gamma   90.00
#
_symmetry.space_group_name_H-M   'P 1'
#
loop_
_entity.id
_entity.type
_entity.pdbx_description
1 polymer ?
#
loop_
_entity_poly.entity_id
_entity_poly.type
_entity_poly.pdbx_seq_one_letter_code
_entity_poly.pdbx_strand_id
1 'polypeptide(L)'
;MNKYITNIYGHSLQSTAMHGQHAITNLAQEIGYKEINIAAYRVSDDSEEEKEKRIDGMLTSVEYGGLVIAQMPTWNGIAFDKVLLKKLRERAKN
;
A
#
# COMPACT_ATOMS: atom_id res chain seq x y z
N MET A 1 8.69 -2.24 -17.69
CA MET A 1 7.85 -2.78 -16.60
C MET A 1 7.87 -1.78 -15.44
N ASN A 2 6.73 -1.24 -15.06
CA ASN A 2 6.65 -0.34 -13.90
C ASN A 2 6.88 -1.12 -12.61
N LYS A 3 7.53 -0.49 -11.63
CA LYS A 3 7.82 -1.05 -10.32
C LYS A 3 7.18 -0.17 -9.26
N TYR A 4 6.47 -0.77 -8.31
CA TYR A 4 5.76 -0.07 -7.26
C TYR A 4 6.12 -0.63 -5.88
N ILE A 5 6.07 0.23 -4.86
CA ILE A 5 6.26 -0.17 -3.46
C ILE A 5 5.24 0.54 -2.57
N THR A 6 4.59 -0.19 -1.66
CA THR A 6 3.65 0.44 -0.71
C THR A 6 4.40 1.11 0.43
N ASN A 7 3.88 2.23 0.94
CA ASN A 7 4.47 2.95 2.07
C ASN A 7 3.37 3.54 2.96
N ILE A 8 3.43 3.27 4.27
CA ILE A 8 2.38 3.72 5.22
C ILE A 8 2.55 5.17 5.67
N TYR A 9 1.44 5.87 5.89
CA TYR A 9 1.40 7.25 6.42
C TYR A 9 0.31 7.42 7.48
N GLY A 10 0.32 8.53 8.21
CA GLY A 10 -0.72 8.86 9.19
C GLY A 10 -0.53 8.20 10.56
N HIS A 11 0.62 7.59 10.81
CA HIS A 11 1.02 7.13 12.14
C HIS A 11 1.64 8.27 12.96
N SER A 12 1.85 8.03 14.26
CA SER A 12 2.67 8.91 15.10
C SER A 12 4.03 9.21 14.46
N LEU A 13 4.53 10.43 14.64
CA LEU A 13 5.87 10.84 14.22
C LEU A 13 6.99 10.00 14.86
N GLN A 14 6.70 9.23 15.91
CA GLN A 14 7.65 8.32 16.56
C GLN A 14 7.47 6.86 16.12
N SER A 15 6.61 6.59 15.13
CA SER A 15 6.31 5.24 14.65
C SER A 15 7.54 4.61 13.97
N THR A 16 8.15 3.65 14.66
CA THR A 16 9.27 2.87 14.11
C THR A 16 8.87 2.09 12.86
N ALA A 17 7.64 1.57 12.82
CA ALA A 17 7.12 0.87 11.65
C ALA A 17 7.02 1.78 10.41
N MET A 18 6.53 3.01 10.61
CA MET A 18 6.42 4.01 9.53
C MET A 18 7.81 4.43 9.04
N HIS A 19 8.73 4.74 9.95
CA HIS A 19 10.10 5.06 9.59
C HIS A 19 10.81 3.92 8.86
N GLY A 20 10.58 2.67 9.27
CA GLY A 20 11.10 1.49 8.59
C GLY A 20 10.62 1.41 7.14
N GLN A 21 9.31 1.56 6.90
CA GLN A 21 8.76 1.53 5.54
C GLN A 21 9.24 2.72 4.69
N HIS A 22 9.37 3.91 5.28
CA HIS A 22 9.91 5.09 4.60
C HIS A 22 11.37 4.88 4.17
N ALA A 23 12.22 4.34 5.06
CA ALA A 23 13.62 4.10 4.76
C ALA A 23 13.79 3.15 3.56
N ILE A 24 13.02 2.07 3.51
CA ILE A 24 13.04 1.13 2.39
C ILE A 24 12.44 1.76 1.12
N THR A 25 11.38 2.55 1.24
CA THR A 25 10.77 3.26 0.10
C THR A 25 11.76 4.23 -0.55
N ASN A 26 12.51 4.99 0.24
CA ASN A 26 13.51 5.93 -0.27
C ASN A 26 14.58 5.21 -1.11
N LEU A 27 15.12 4.10 -0.59
CA LEU A 27 16.08 3.26 -1.33
C LEU A 27 15.45 2.66 -2.60
N ALA A 28 14.19 2.25 -2.55
CA ALA A 28 13.49 1.71 -3.71
C ALA A 28 13.26 2.78 -4.80
N GLN A 29 12.98 4.02 -4.41
CA GLN A 29 12.83 5.14 -5.34
C GLN A 29 14.13 5.45 -6.08
N GLU A 30 15.29 5.35 -5.42
CA GLU A 30 16.61 5.51 -6.07
C GLU A 30 16.83 4.52 -7.22
N ILE A 31 16.25 3.32 -7.12
CA ILE A 31 16.30 2.29 -8.17
C ILE A 31 15.05 2.28 -9.07
N GLY A 32 14.23 3.33 -9.03
CA GLY A 32 13.12 3.54 -9.97
C GLY A 32 11.80 2.87 -9.60
N TYR A 33 11.53 2.61 -8.32
CA TYR A 33 10.18 2.26 -7.86
C TYR A 33 9.32 3.51 -7.67
N LYS A 34 8.05 3.43 -8.05
CA LYS A 34 7.02 4.42 -7.74
C LYS A 34 6.35 4.06 -6.42
N GLU A 35 6.09 5.05 -5.59
CA GLU A 35 5.47 4.84 -4.28
C GLU A 35 3.94 4.73 -4.39
N ILE A 36 3.36 3.82 -3.60
CA ILE A 36 1.93 3.70 -3.33
C ILE A 36 1.70 4.12 -1.88
N ASN A 37 1.02 5.25 -1.69
CA ASN A 37 0.71 5.77 -0.36
C ASN A 37 -0.45 4.99 0.29
N ILE A 38 -0.20 4.42 1.47
CA ILE A 38 -1.21 3.72 2.27
C ILE A 38 -1.48 4.54 3.53
N ALA A 39 -2.60 5.25 3.55
CA ALA A 39 -3.00 6.02 4.72
C ALA A 39 -3.48 5.11 5.87
N ALA A 40 -3.08 5.45 7.10
CA ALA A 40 -3.62 4.86 8.31
C ALA A 40 -5.10 5.22 8.45
N TYR A 41 -5.95 4.23 8.73
CA TYR A 41 -7.37 4.44 8.96
C TYR A 41 -8.00 3.35 9.83
N ARG A 42 -9.15 3.67 10.44
CA ARG A 42 -9.90 2.73 11.28
C ARG A 42 -10.76 1.83 10.40
N VAL A 43 -10.26 0.62 10.15
CA VAL A 43 -10.94 -0.41 9.32
C VAL A 43 -12.29 -0.82 9.88
N SER A 44 -12.51 -0.68 11.20
CA SER A 44 -13.77 -1.06 11.88
C SER A 44 -14.98 -0.28 11.42
N ASP A 45 -14.79 0.89 10.81
CA ASP A 45 -15.85 1.85 10.55
C ASP A 45 -16.39 1.74 9.12
N ASP A 46 -15.67 1.04 8.23
CA ASP A 46 -16.02 0.87 6.82
C ASP A 46 -16.66 -0.52 6.58
N SER A 47 -17.72 -0.58 5.77
CA SER A 47 -18.23 -1.82 5.18
C SER A 47 -17.21 -2.46 4.21
N GLU A 48 -17.40 -3.73 3.81
CA GLU A 48 -16.52 -4.37 2.82
C GLU A 48 -16.45 -3.59 1.50
N GLU A 49 -17.57 -3.05 1.02
CA GLU A 49 -17.62 -2.28 -0.23
C GLU A 49 -16.87 -0.95 -0.12
N GLU A 50 -16.98 -0.25 1.02
CA GLU A 50 -16.25 0.99 1.27
C GLU A 50 -14.73 0.77 1.36
N LYS A 51 -14.32 -0.34 1.98
CA LYS A 51 -12.91 -0.74 2.03
C LYS A 51 -12.35 -1.01 0.64
N GLU A 52 -13.10 -1.72 -0.21
CA GLU A 52 -12.67 -1.95 -1.60
C GLU A 52 -12.55 -0.65 -2.39
N LYS A 53 -13.55 0.23 -2.33
CA LYS A 53 -13.52 1.53 -3.04
C LYS A 53 -12.36 2.41 -2.58
N ARG A 54 -12.08 2.44 -1.28
CA ARG A 54 -10.95 3.21 -0.71
C ARG A 54 -9.61 2.67 -1.21
N ILE A 55 -9.43 1.35 -1.21
CA ILE A 55 -8.23 0.70 -1.75
C ILE A 55 -8.10 0.97 -3.25
N ASP A 56 -9.19 0.92 -4.01
CA ASP A 56 -9.17 1.26 -5.43
C ASP A 56 -8.74 2.70 -5.67
N GLY A 57 -9.18 3.64 -4.82
CA GLY A 57 -8.72 5.03 -4.78
C GLY A 57 -7.20 5.16 -4.58
N MET A 58 -6.65 4.46 -3.57
CA MET A 58 -5.21 4.45 -3.27
C MET A 58 -4.36 3.90 -4.42
N LEU A 59 -4.95 3.03 -5.24
CA LEU A 59 -4.25 2.29 -6.29
C LEU A 59 -4.60 2.80 -7.70
N THR A 60 -5.24 3.96 -7.82
CA THR A 60 -5.63 4.58 -9.10
C THR A 60 -4.45 4.87 -10.02
N SER A 61 -3.28 5.19 -9.46
CA SER A 61 -2.04 5.48 -10.19
C SER A 61 -1.23 4.23 -10.55
N VAL A 62 -1.66 3.05 -10.12
CA VAL A 62 -0.94 1.79 -10.34
C VAL A 62 -1.41 1.16 -11.64
N GLU A 63 -0.57 1.25 -12.66
CA GLU A 63 -0.78 0.60 -13.96
C GLU A 63 -0.76 -0.93 -13.85
N TYR A 64 -1.54 -1.60 -14.71
CA TYR A 64 -1.53 -3.06 -14.84
C TYR A 64 -0.20 -3.57 -15.44
N GLY A 65 0.16 -4.81 -15.13
CA GLY A 65 1.33 -5.48 -15.72
C GLY A 65 2.69 -5.00 -15.16
N GLY A 66 2.72 -4.65 -13.87
CA GLY A 66 3.92 -4.20 -13.15
C GLY A 66 4.37 -5.13 -12.02
N LEU A 67 5.54 -4.83 -11.45
CA LEU A 67 6.02 -5.46 -10.22
C LEU A 67 5.62 -4.62 -9.01
N VAL A 68 5.06 -5.24 -7.97
CA VAL A 68 4.70 -4.54 -6.73
C VAL A 68 5.38 -5.21 -5.53
N ILE A 69 6.05 -4.42 -4.70
CA ILE A 69 6.50 -4.81 -3.35
C ILE A 69 5.46 -4.29 -2.35
N ALA A 70 4.78 -5.20 -1.68
CA ALA A 70 3.90 -4.88 -0.56
C ALA A 70 4.69 -4.93 0.76
N GLN A 71 4.93 -3.78 1.38
CA GLN A 71 5.51 -3.67 2.71
C GLN A 71 4.43 -3.98 3.76
N MET A 72 4.59 -5.11 4.46
CA MET A 72 3.61 -5.63 5.41
C MET A 72 4.14 -5.63 6.86
N PRO A 73 3.26 -5.50 7.86
CA PRO A 73 1.83 -5.18 7.75
C PRO A 73 1.58 -3.70 7.40
N THR A 74 0.37 -3.37 6.94
CA THR A 74 -0.05 -1.95 6.75
C THR A 74 -0.43 -1.26 8.05
N TRP A 75 -0.60 -2.04 9.13
CA TRP A 75 -1.12 -1.60 10.43
C TRP A 75 -2.56 -1.09 10.45
N ASN A 76 -3.29 -1.22 9.34
CA ASN A 76 -4.75 -0.99 9.32
C ASN A 76 -5.52 -2.23 9.81
N GLY A 77 -4.90 -3.42 9.79
CA GLY A 77 -5.48 -4.66 10.30
C GLY A 77 -5.64 -5.71 9.20
N ILE A 78 -5.76 -6.98 9.61
CA ILE A 78 -5.64 -8.11 8.70
C ILE A 78 -6.72 -8.15 7.60
N ALA A 79 -7.92 -7.61 7.87
CA ALA A 79 -8.98 -7.52 6.88
C ALA A 79 -8.57 -6.59 5.72
N PHE A 80 -7.98 -5.43 6.03
CA PHE A 80 -7.46 -4.52 5.01
C PHE A 80 -6.29 -5.13 4.25
N ASP A 81 -5.32 -5.71 4.96
CA ASP A 81 -4.15 -6.36 4.36
C ASP A 81 -4.55 -7.42 3.31
N LYS A 82 -5.57 -8.23 3.59
CA LYS A 82 -6.10 -9.24 2.66
C LYS A 82 -6.67 -8.62 1.39
N VAL A 83 -7.50 -7.58 1.52
CA VAL A 83 -8.13 -6.92 0.36
C VAL A 83 -7.07 -6.17 -0.47
N LEU A 84 -6.14 -5.48 0.18
CA LEU A 84 -5.03 -4.80 -0.47
C LEU A 84 -4.20 -5.76 -1.31
N LEU A 85 -3.77 -6.89 -0.72
CA LEU A 85 -2.98 -7.90 -1.44
C LEU A 85 -3.75 -8.53 -2.62
N LYS A 86 -5.06 -8.75 -2.48
CA LYS A 86 -5.91 -9.23 -3.57
C LYS A 86 -5.90 -8.24 -4.74
N LYS A 87 -6.19 -6.96 -4.49
CA LYS A 87 -6.25 -5.90 -5.50
C LYS A 87 -4.88 -5.61 -6.15
N LEU A 88 -3.79 -5.66 -5.36
CA LEU A 88 -2.43 -5.53 -5.89
C LEU A 88 -2.06 -6.71 -6.80
N ARG A 89 -2.44 -7.94 -6.42
CA ARG A 89 -2.22 -9.12 -7.26
C ARG A 89 -3.02 -9.05 -8.56
N GLU A 90 -4.23 -8.52 -8.53
CA GLU A 90 -5.03 -8.26 -9.74
C GLU A 90 -4.33 -7.28 -10.68
N ARG A 91 -3.76 -6.18 -10.15
CA ARG A 91 -2.98 -5.22 -10.95
C ARG A 91 -1.65 -5.78 -11.46
N ALA A 92 -1.00 -6.65 -10.69
CA ALA A 92 0.26 -7.27 -11.09
C ALA A 92 0.11 -8.35 -12.16
N LYS A 93 -1.10 -8.89 -12.36
CA LYS A 93 -1.40 -9.81 -13.44
C LYS A 93 -1.59 -9.02 -14.75
N ASN A 94 -0.91 -9.48 -15.81
CA ASN A 94 -1.07 -8.99 -17.17
C ASN A 94 -2.46 -9.35 -17.71
#